data_AF-A0A5N8AFC1-F1
#
_entry.id   AF-A0A5N8AFC1-F1
#
_cell.length_a   1.000
_cell.length_b   1.000
_cell.length_c   1.000
_cell.angle_alpha   90.00
_cell.angle_beta   90.00
_cell.angle_gamma   90.00
#
_symmetry.space_group_name_H-M   'P 1'
#
loop_
_entity.id
_entity.type
_entity.pdbx_description
1 polymer ?
#
loop_
_entity_poly.entity_id
_entity_poly.type
_entity_poly.pdbx_seq_one_letter_code
_entity_poly.pdbx_strand_id
1 'polypeptide(L)'
;MQSLCSRVGVAAMTFDPDFGKEGFARHLFRLRFRRLHLSQKAFAKRYGLGYPTIRDLEQGRTQPTRAMRLIVAAITRDPDGMAEAARLAAIPCTCDDEQE
;
A
#
# COMPACT_ATOMS: atom_id res chain seq x y z
N MET A 1 -49.31 -35.91 -0.49
CA MET A 1 -49.81 -34.56 -0.18
C MET A 1 -48.70 -33.83 0.56
N GLN A 2 -48.10 -32.83 -0.08
CA GLN A 2 -47.45 -31.59 0.44
C GLN A 2 -46.63 -31.73 1.76
N SER A 3 -45.37 -31.31 1.88
CA SER A 3 -44.78 -30.10 1.31
C SER A 3 -43.26 -30.15 1.52
N LEU A 4 -42.51 -29.96 0.43
CA LEU A 4 -41.09 -29.62 0.44
C LEU A 4 -40.97 -28.15 0.84
N CYS A 5 -40.66 -27.86 2.11
CA CYS A 5 -40.24 -26.51 2.49
C CYS A 5 -38.70 -26.45 2.46
N SER A 6 -38.20 -26.15 1.27
CA SER A 6 -36.81 -25.80 1.00
C SER A 6 -36.45 -24.54 1.80
N ARG A 7 -35.57 -24.68 2.80
CA ARG A 7 -34.91 -23.52 3.41
C ARG A 7 -33.83 -23.04 2.44
N VAL A 8 -34.18 -22.08 1.60
CA VAL A 8 -33.19 -21.24 0.92
C VAL A 8 -32.49 -20.41 2.01
N GLY A 9 -31.28 -20.84 2.39
CA GLY A 9 -30.40 -20.05 3.24
C GLY A 9 -29.98 -18.79 2.50
N VAL A 10 -30.43 -17.63 2.98
CA VAL A 10 -29.95 -16.33 2.52
C VAL A 10 -28.50 -16.21 2.98
N ALA A 11 -27.55 -16.40 2.06
CA ALA A 11 -26.15 -16.13 2.30
C ALA A 11 -26.01 -14.64 2.67
N ALA A 12 -25.59 -14.37 3.90
CA ALA A 12 -25.31 -13.01 4.36
C ALA A 12 -24.30 -12.36 3.40
N MET A 13 -24.68 -11.24 2.78
CA MET A 13 -23.77 -10.40 2.01
C MET A 13 -22.81 -9.71 2.99
N THR A 14 -21.75 -10.41 3.38
CA THR A 14 -20.74 -9.88 4.30
C THR A 14 -19.91 -8.81 3.59
N PHE A 15 -19.94 -7.57 4.09
CA PHE A 15 -19.08 -6.49 3.63
C PHE A 15 -17.61 -6.84 3.88
N ASP A 16 -16.80 -6.89 2.82
CA ASP A 16 -15.36 -7.04 2.94
C ASP A 16 -14.68 -5.66 3.07
N PRO A 17 -14.14 -5.31 4.25
CA PRO A 17 -13.51 -4.00 4.49
C PRO A 17 -12.19 -3.79 3.72
N ASP A 18 -11.64 -4.84 3.13
CA ASP A 18 -10.42 -4.82 2.32
C ASP A 18 -10.69 -4.82 0.81
N PHE A 19 -11.96 -4.94 0.40
CA PHE A 19 -12.41 -4.94 -0.99
C PHE A 19 -11.67 -5.98 -1.86
N GLY A 20 -11.62 -7.23 -1.40
CA GLY A 20 -11.02 -8.36 -2.09
C GLY A 20 -9.49 -8.32 -2.17
N LYS A 21 -8.82 -7.43 -1.44
CA LYS A 21 -7.36 -7.34 -1.46
C LYS A 21 -6.74 -8.42 -0.59
N GLU A 22 -5.69 -9.04 -1.10
CA GLU A 22 -4.94 -10.08 -0.39
C GLU A 22 -3.44 -9.78 -0.35
N GLY A 23 -2.72 -10.56 0.46
CA GLY A 23 -1.25 -10.52 0.54
C GLY A 23 -0.67 -9.12 0.73
N PHE A 24 0.28 -8.76 -0.14
CA PHE A 24 0.95 -7.46 -0.10
C PHE A 24 0.01 -6.30 -0.45
N ALA A 25 -0.92 -6.50 -1.41
CA ALA A 25 -1.89 -5.47 -1.80
C ALA A 25 -2.77 -5.06 -0.62
N ARG A 26 -3.24 -6.04 0.18
CA ARG A 26 -3.99 -5.78 1.42
C ARG A 26 -3.16 -5.03 2.44
N HIS A 27 -1.92 -5.44 2.64
CA HIS A 27 -1.01 -4.81 3.60
C HIS A 27 -0.76 -3.35 3.25
N LEU A 28 -0.40 -3.07 1.99
CA LEU A 28 -0.17 -1.71 1.49
C LEU A 28 -1.44 -0.85 1.59
N PHE A 29 -2.61 -1.39 1.20
CA PHE A 29 -3.89 -0.69 1.32
C PHE A 29 -4.20 -0.31 2.77
N ARG A 30 -4.04 -1.23 3.72
CA ARG A 30 -4.32 -0.95 5.14
C ARG A 30 -3.35 0.08 5.71
N LEU A 31 -2.05 -0.03 5.41
CA LEU A 31 -1.06 0.97 5.83
C LEU A 31 -1.45 2.35 5.32
N ARG A 32 -1.63 2.49 4.00
CA ARG A 32 -1.93 3.77 3.38
C ARG A 32 -3.27 4.35 3.83
N PHE A 33 -4.34 3.57 3.68
CA PHE A 33 -5.72 4.07 3.77
C PHE A 33 -6.27 4.05 5.20
N ARG A 34 -5.97 3.00 5.97
CA ARG A 34 -6.52 2.84 7.32
C ARG A 34 -5.63 3.44 8.39
N ARG A 35 -4.30 3.37 8.26
CA ARG A 35 -3.36 3.90 9.26
C ARG A 35 -2.94 5.34 8.98
N LEU A 36 -2.53 5.62 7.74
CA LEU A 36 -1.99 6.94 7.37
C LEU A 36 -3.04 7.89 6.80
N HIS A 37 -4.24 7.38 6.47
CA HIS A 37 -5.33 8.16 5.87
C HIS A 37 -4.92 8.94 4.60
N LEU A 38 -4.01 8.37 3.80
CA LEU A 38 -3.52 8.99 2.58
C LEU A 38 -4.21 8.42 1.34
N SER A 39 -4.40 9.24 0.31
CA SER A 39 -4.69 8.75 -1.04
C SER A 39 -3.45 8.06 -1.64
N GLN A 40 -3.63 7.25 -2.70
CA GLN A 40 -2.49 6.62 -3.39
C GLN A 40 -1.47 7.67 -3.88
N LYS A 41 -1.95 8.79 -4.45
CA LYS A 41 -1.08 9.89 -4.91
C LYS A 41 -0.35 10.56 -3.74
N ALA A 42 -1.05 10.80 -2.62
CA ALA A 42 -0.44 11.43 -1.45
C ALA A 42 0.62 10.53 -0.79
N PHE A 43 0.36 9.21 -0.70
CA PHE A 43 1.32 8.24 -0.21
C PHE A 43 2.56 8.16 -1.11
N ALA A 44 2.35 8.06 -2.42
CA ALA A 44 3.42 8.07 -3.41
C ALA A 44 4.30 9.32 -3.28
N LYS A 45 3.67 10.51 -3.23
CA LYS A 45 4.38 11.79 -3.06
C LYS A 45 5.14 11.86 -1.74
N ARG A 46 4.53 11.47 -0.62
CA ARG A 46 5.13 11.56 0.72
C ARG A 46 6.42 10.74 0.84
N TYR A 47 6.48 9.59 0.16
CA TYR A 47 7.59 8.64 0.27
C TYR A 47 8.49 8.58 -0.97
N GLY A 48 8.34 9.51 -1.92
CA GLY A 48 9.15 9.52 -3.15
C GLY A 48 8.95 8.29 -4.04
N LEU A 49 7.76 7.68 -4.02
CA LEU A 49 7.44 6.48 -4.79
C LEU A 49 6.62 6.82 -6.04
N GLY A 50 6.70 5.96 -7.07
CA GLY A 50 5.88 6.12 -8.27
C GLY A 50 4.39 5.86 -7.99
N TYR A 51 3.52 6.83 -8.28
CA TYR A 51 2.07 6.64 -8.18
C TYR A 51 1.54 5.44 -8.99
N PRO A 52 1.96 5.23 -10.25
CA PRO A 52 1.56 4.03 -11.01
C PRO A 52 1.94 2.74 -10.28
N THR A 53 3.14 2.69 -9.71
CA THR A 53 3.61 1.54 -8.93
C THR A 53 2.72 1.25 -7.72
N ILE A 54 2.38 2.27 -6.92
CA ILE A 54 1.48 2.09 -5.75
C ILE A 54 0.10 1.61 -6.18
N ARG A 55 -0.47 2.20 -7.24
CA ARG A 55 -1.77 1.80 -7.78
C ARG A 55 -1.76 0.33 -8.23
N ASP A 56 -0.75 -0.06 -9.01
CA ASP A 56 -0.69 -1.38 -9.62
C ASP A 56 -0.44 -2.47 -8.56
N LEU A 57 0.38 -2.18 -7.54
CA LEU A 57 0.61 -3.06 -6.39
C LEU A 57 -0.65 -3.26 -5.54
N GLU A 58 -1.40 -2.19 -5.25
CA GLU A 58 -2.65 -2.31 -4.48
C GLU A 58 -3.78 -3.00 -5.25
N GLN A 59 -3.73 -2.94 -6.59
CA GLN A 59 -4.66 -3.66 -7.47
C GLN A 59 -4.20 -5.11 -7.76
N GLY A 60 -3.02 -5.52 -7.27
CA GLY A 60 -2.47 -6.84 -7.53
C GLY A 60 -2.07 -7.08 -9.00
N ARG A 61 -1.90 -6.02 -9.80
CA ARG A 61 -1.49 -6.13 -11.21
C ARG A 61 -0.02 -6.52 -11.37
N THR A 62 0.80 -6.22 -10.37
CA THR A 62 2.23 -6.53 -10.34
C THR A 62 2.64 -7.06 -8.98
N GLN A 63 3.71 -7.87 -8.94
CA GLN A 63 4.28 -8.33 -7.68
C GLN A 63 5.31 -7.32 -7.14
N PRO A 64 5.36 -7.10 -5.82
CA PRO A 64 6.31 -6.17 -5.23
C PRO A 64 7.73 -6.72 -5.36
N THR A 65 8.67 -5.85 -5.68
CA THR A 65 10.09 -6.20 -5.61
C THR A 65 10.51 -6.42 -4.15
N ARG A 66 11.70 -7.02 -3.91
CA ARG A 66 12.26 -7.13 -2.56
C ARG A 66 12.45 -5.75 -1.91
N ALA A 67 12.95 -4.78 -2.67
CA ALA A 67 13.11 -3.40 -2.21
C ALA A 67 11.76 -2.78 -1.82
N MET A 68 10.71 -2.97 -2.62
CA MET A 68 9.38 -2.45 -2.29
C MET A 68 8.81 -3.05 -1.00
N ARG A 69 9.03 -4.35 -0.75
CA ARG A 69 8.64 -4.98 0.52
C ARG A 69 9.38 -4.37 1.71
N LEU A 70 10.69 -4.16 1.56
CA LEU A 70 11.51 -3.53 2.60
C LEU A 70 11.06 -2.10 2.89
N ILE A 71 10.83 -1.29 1.84
CA ILE A 71 10.36 0.09 1.98
C ILE A 71 9.01 0.14 2.70
N VAL A 72 8.04 -0.68 2.31
CA VAL A 72 6.72 -0.70 2.96
C VAL A 72 6.81 -1.19 4.41
N ALA A 73 7.68 -2.15 4.70
CA ALA A 73 7.95 -2.58 6.07
C ALA A 73 8.59 -1.44 6.91
N ALA A 74 9.54 -0.69 6.33
CA ALA A 74 10.17 0.45 7.00
C ALA A 74 9.16 1.58 7.27
N ILE A 75 8.29 1.91 6.30
CA ILE A 75 7.23 2.90 6.49
C ILE A 75 6.23 2.43 7.56
N THR A 76 5.94 1.13 7.62
CA THR A 76 5.06 0.58 8.66
C THR A 76 5.65 0.75 10.06
N ARG A 77 6.98 0.65 10.18
CA ARG A 77 7.72 0.80 11.45
C ARG A 77 7.86 2.25 11.86
N ASP A 78 8.25 3.13 10.93
CA ASP A 78 8.52 4.54 11.18
C ASP A 78 8.05 5.40 9.99
N PRO A 79 6.76 5.81 9.98
CA PRO A 79 6.19 6.59 8.89
C PRO A 79 6.82 7.97 8.72
N ASP A 80 7.30 8.58 9.81
CA ASP A 80 7.83 9.94 9.80
C ASP A 80 9.31 9.95 9.44
N GLY A 81 10.10 9.04 10.01
CA GLY A 81 11.50 8.85 9.62
C GLY A 81 11.66 8.43 8.16
N MET A 82 10.76 7.60 7.61
CA MET A 82 10.78 7.30 6.19
C MET A 82 10.36 8.47 5.30
N ALA A 83 9.50 9.38 5.79
CA ALA A 83 9.16 10.60 5.07
C ALA A 83 10.34 11.59 5.07
N GLU A 84 11.09 11.66 6.18
CA GLU A 84 12.35 12.39 6.26
C GLU A 84 13.38 11.81 5.28
N ALA A 85 13.61 10.50 5.32
CA ALA A 85 14.53 9.82 4.43
C ALA A 85 14.16 10.04 2.94
N ALA A 86 12.87 10.02 2.60
CA ALA A 86 12.42 10.32 1.24
C ALA A 86 12.71 11.76 0.81
N ARG A 87 12.61 12.74 1.72
CA ARG A 87 13.01 14.13 1.44
C ARG A 87 14.51 14.25 1.23
N LEU A 88 15.32 13.63 2.10
CA LEU A 88 16.78 13.64 1.97
C LEU A 88 17.23 12.97 0.66
N ALA A 89 16.61 11.85 0.28
CA ALA A 89 16.92 11.15 -0.97
C ALA A 89 16.54 11.94 -2.23
N ALA A 90 15.63 12.92 -2.13
CA ALA A 90 15.29 13.81 -3.23
C ALA A 90 16.29 14.95 -3.41
N ILE A 91 17.13 15.23 -2.40
CA ILE A 91 18.22 16.17 -2.51
C ILE A 91 19.31 15.49 -3.36
N PRO A 92 19.67 16.04 -4.53
CA PRO A 92 20.79 15.50 -5.30
C PRO A 92 22.06 15.57 -4.45
N CYS A 93 22.88 14.50 -4.44
CA CYS A 93 24.24 14.62 -3.89
C CYS A 93 24.95 15.70 -4.70
N THR A 94 25.15 16.86 -4.09
CA THR A 94 26.23 17.75 -4.49
C THR A 94 27.46 17.14 -3.84
N CYS A 95 28.01 16.14 -4.52
CA CYS A 95 29.35 15.72 -4.22
C CYS A 95 30.21 16.83 -4.84
N ASP A 96 30.49 17.88 -4.07
CA ASP A 96 31.45 18.89 -4.49
C ASP A 96 32.80 18.18 -4.59
N ASP A 97 33.21 17.90 -5.83
CA ASP A 97 34.56 17.50 -6.18
C ASP A 97 35.49 18.68 -5.83
N GLU A 98 35.79 18.87 -4.55
CA GLU A 98 36.99 19.58 -4.11
C GLU A 98 38.21 18.70 -4.45
N GLN A 99 38.45 18.52 -5.74
CA GLN A 99 39.70 17.98 -6.27
C GLN A 99 40.68 19.16 -6.35
N GLU A 100 41.50 19.27 -5.31
CA GLU A 100 42.66 20.15 -5.19
C GLU A 100 43.72 19.89 -6.27
#